data_AF-A0A251UG62-F1
#
_entry.id   AF-A0A251UG62-F1
#
_cell.length_a   1.000
_cell.length_b   1.000
_cell.length_c   1.000
_cell.angle_alpha   90.00
_cell.angle_beta   90.00
_cell.angle_gamma   90.00
#
_symmetry.space_group_name_H-M   'P 1'
#
loop_
_entity.id
_entity.type
_entity.pdbx_description
1 polymer ?
#
loop_
_entity_poly.entity_id
_entity_poly.type
_entity_poly.pdbx_seq_one_letter_code
_entity_poly.pdbx_strand_id
1 'polypeptide(L)'
;MIYWFGGSLDVATVLDFVDSGKDLIVAADASASDLIRSIAAECGVDFDEDPSAVVIDHGSYAVSGTEGDHMLIAADDFIKSDVLLGSIKLRLAFACFI
;
A
#
# COMPACT_ATOMS: atom_id res chain seq x y z
N MET A 1 21.71 7.00 8.94
CA MET A 1 22.18 5.76 8.29
C MET A 1 21.14 5.42 7.23
N ILE A 2 21.52 5.48 5.96
CA ILE A 2 20.59 5.33 4.83
C ILE A 2 20.55 3.85 4.48
N TYR A 3 19.40 3.19 4.66
CA TYR A 3 19.21 1.79 4.30
C TYR A 3 18.81 1.71 2.83
N TRP A 4 19.81 1.54 1.95
CA TRP A 4 19.57 1.13 0.58
C TRP A 4 19.16 -0.35 0.56
N PHE A 5 18.25 -0.74 -0.32
CA PHE A 5 18.04 -2.15 -0.63
C PHE A 5 19.35 -2.71 -1.20
N GLY A 6 20.10 -3.46 -0.40
CA GLY A 6 21.49 -3.81 -0.69
C GLY A 6 21.74 -4.32 -2.12
N GLY A 7 22.87 -3.92 -2.71
CA GLY A 7 23.26 -4.29 -4.08
C GLY A 7 22.85 -3.25 -5.13
N SER A 8 22.61 -3.70 -6.36
CA SER A 8 22.27 -2.86 -7.52
C SER A 8 20.75 -2.65 -7.69
N LEU A 9 19.95 -2.78 -6.62
CA LEU A 9 18.50 -2.66 -6.70
C LEU A 9 18.08 -1.19 -6.67
N ASP A 10 17.78 -0.62 -7.83
CA ASP A 10 17.21 0.72 -8.02
C ASP A 10 15.85 0.66 -8.73
N VAL A 11 15.23 1.83 -8.93
CA VAL A 11 13.92 1.95 -9.62
C VAL A 11 13.97 1.30 -11.00
N ALA A 12 15.00 1.61 -11.79
CA ALA A 12 15.13 1.11 -13.16
C ALA A 12 15.19 -0.42 -13.20
N THR A 13 15.95 -1.03 -12.29
CA THR A 13 16.06 -2.49 -12.19
C THR A 13 14.71 -3.15 -11.86
N VAL A 14 13.91 -2.53 -11.00
CA VAL A 14 12.56 -3.03 -10.66
C VAL A 14 11.60 -2.88 -11.83
N LEU A 15 11.67 -1.75 -12.56
CA LEU A 15 10.85 -1.54 -13.75
C LEU A 15 11.21 -2.51 -14.88
N ASP A 16 12.50 -2.72 -15.15
CA ASP A 16 12.98 -3.71 -16.12
C ASP A 16 12.49 -5.12 -15.77
N PHE A 17 12.44 -5.46 -14.48
CA PHE A 17 11.89 -6.73 -14.02
C PHE A 17 10.39 -6.86 -14.36
N VAL A 18 9.59 -5.83 -14.09
CA VAL A 18 8.15 -5.81 -14.43
C VAL A 18 7.94 -5.84 -15.94
N ASP A 19 8.67 -5.03 -16.71
CA ASP A 19 8.61 -4.95 -18.17
C ASP A 19 9.04 -6.26 -18.85
N SER A 20 9.85 -7.09 -18.18
CA SER A 20 10.16 -8.46 -18.62
C SER A 20 9.01 -9.47 -18.43
N GLY A 21 7.83 -8.99 -18.02
CA GLY A 21 6.61 -9.76 -17.81
C GLY A 21 6.58 -10.49 -16.47
N LYS A 22 7.16 -9.89 -15.42
CA LYS A 22 7.14 -10.42 -14.06
C LYS A 22 6.19 -9.63 -13.17
N ASP A 23 5.61 -10.32 -12.20
CA ASP A 23 4.67 -9.72 -11.26
C ASP A 23 5.40 -9.11 -10.06
N LEU A 24 4.96 -7.92 -9.64
CA LEU A 24 5.45 -7.20 -8.48
C LEU A 24 4.29 -6.87 -7.55
N ILE A 25 4.41 -7.22 -6.27
CA ILE A 25 3.49 -6.81 -5.21
C ILE A 25 4.30 -5.99 -4.21
N VAL A 26 3.91 -4.73 -4.02
CA VAL A 26 4.50 -3.83 -3.02
C VAL A 26 3.46 -3.53 -1.96
N ALA A 27 3.87 -3.67 -0.70
CA ALA A 27 3.11 -3.20 0.44
C ALA A 27 3.98 -2.21 1.22
N ALA A 28 3.39 -1.09 1.61
CA ALA A 28 4.06 -0.03 2.34
C ALA A 28 3.13 0.50 3.44
N ASP A 29 3.74 1.05 4.49
CA ASP A 29 3.04 1.79 5.54
C ASP A 29 3.46 3.28 5.47
N ALA A 30 3.09 4.08 6.47
CA ALA A 30 3.43 5.50 6.56
C ALA A 30 4.96 5.80 6.44
N SER A 31 5.82 4.80 6.65
CA SER A 31 7.28 4.92 6.51
C SER A 31 7.81 4.51 5.13
N ALA A 32 6.95 4.48 4.09
CA ALA A 32 7.33 4.21 2.71
C ALA A 32 8.55 5.05 2.28
N SER A 33 9.58 4.37 1.75
CA SER A 33 10.80 5.03 1.30
C SER A 33 10.63 5.74 -0.04
N ASP A 34 11.51 6.70 -0.34
CA ASP A 34 11.54 7.39 -1.64
C ASP A 34 11.61 6.42 -2.83
N LEU A 35 12.28 5.27 -2.66
CA LEU A 35 12.36 4.23 -3.67
C LEU A 35 10.98 3.60 -3.94
N ILE A 36 10.23 3.27 -2.88
CA ILE A 36 8.87 2.71 -3.00
C ILE A 36 7.94 3.72 -3.66
N ARG A 37 7.99 4.97 -3.20
CA ARG A 37 7.19 6.07 -3.77
C ARG A 37 7.50 6.27 -5.25
N SER A 38 8.78 6.26 -5.62
CA SER A 38 9.21 6.38 -7.02
C SER A 38 8.72 5.21 -7.89
N ILE A 39 8.87 3.97 -7.43
CA ILE A 39 8.39 2.79 -8.18
C ILE A 39 6.87 2.85 -8.38
N ALA A 40 6.12 3.26 -7.35
CA ALA A 40 4.69 3.40 -7.44
C ALA A 40 4.26 4.51 -8.42
N ALA A 41 4.93 5.67 -8.38
CA ALA A 41 4.66 6.78 -9.28
C ALA A 41 4.89 6.41 -10.76
N GLU A 42 5.94 5.64 -11.05
CA GLU A 42 6.19 5.08 -12.40
C GLU A 42 5.11 4.07 -12.83
N CYS A 43 4.42 3.46 -11.87
CA CYS A 43 3.23 2.62 -12.11
C CYS A 43 1.90 3.42 -12.11
N GLY A 44 1.94 4.75 -11.94
CA GLY A 44 0.77 5.63 -11.92
C GLY A 44 0.03 5.70 -10.59
N VAL A 45 0.68 5.36 -9.47
CA VAL A 45 0.14 5.47 -8.10
C VAL A 45 1.04 6.40 -7.28
N ASP A 46 0.47 7.50 -6.79
CA ASP A 46 1.18 8.45 -5.94
C ASP A 46 0.84 8.21 -4.46
N PHE A 47 1.87 8.16 -3.63
CA PHE A 47 1.73 8.17 -2.17
C PHE A 47 1.77 9.60 -1.64
N ASP A 48 1.16 9.87 -0.49
CA ASP A 48 1.27 11.15 0.19
C ASP A 48 2.73 11.44 0.55
N GLU A 49 3.15 12.68 0.26
CA GLU A 49 4.53 13.11 0.47
C GLU A 49 4.85 13.33 1.95
N ASP A 50 3.85 13.65 2.78
CA ASP A 50 4.02 13.83 4.21
C ASP A 50 4.21 12.46 4.89
N PRO A 51 5.38 12.18 5.50
CA PRO A 51 5.62 10.91 6.21
C PRO A 51 4.75 10.73 7.46
N SER A 52 4.01 11.76 7.88
CA SER A 52 3.00 11.68 8.94
C SER A 52 1.58 11.48 8.43
N ALA A 53 1.36 11.48 7.11
CA ALA A 53 0.07 11.23 6.52
C ALA A 53 -0.40 9.79 6.80
N VAL A 54 -1.65 9.69 7.22
CA VAL A 54 -2.32 8.42 7.53
C VAL A 54 -3.79 8.50 7.10
N VAL A 55 -4.37 7.36 6.70
CA VAL A 55 -5.81 7.31 6.40
C VAL A 55 -6.58 7.18 7.70
N ILE A 56 -7.57 8.06 7.87
CA ILE A 56 -8.40 8.15 9.07
C ILE A 56 -9.87 7.99 8.67
N ASP A 57 -10.59 7.08 9.32
CA ASP A 57 -12.05 6.96 9.20
C ASP A 57 -12.69 7.02 10.60
N HIS A 58 -13.64 7.94 10.76
CA HIS A 58 -14.42 8.10 11.99
C HIS A 58 -15.68 7.21 12.04
N GLY A 59 -16.08 6.63 10.92
CA GLY A 59 -17.27 5.79 10.79
C GLY A 59 -16.94 4.30 10.85
N SER A 60 -16.01 3.84 10.01
CA SER A 60 -15.72 2.41 9.83
C SER A 60 -14.30 2.06 10.28
N TYR A 61 -14.00 2.30 11.56
CA TYR A 61 -12.73 1.90 12.19
C TYR A 61 -12.90 0.73 13.16
N ALA A 62 -11.81 0.03 13.43
CA ALA A 62 -11.79 -1.04 14.42
C ALA A 62 -11.83 -0.44 15.85
N VAL A 63 -12.93 -0.69 16.57
CA VAL A 63 -13.12 -0.22 17.94
C VAL A 63 -12.26 -1.01 18.96
N SER A 64 -11.78 -2.21 18.59
CA SER A 64 -10.95 -3.05 19.45
C SER A 64 -9.46 -2.84 19.20
N GLY A 65 -8.72 -2.37 20.20
CA GLY A 65 -7.24 -2.32 20.20
C GLY A 65 -6.62 -0.99 19.77
N THR A 66 -7.40 -0.02 19.33
CA THR A 66 -6.95 1.31 18.89
C THR A 66 -7.89 2.39 19.45
N GLU A 67 -7.88 2.57 20.77
CA GLU A 67 -8.73 3.56 21.42
C GLU A 67 -8.23 4.97 21.10
N GLY A 68 -8.89 5.66 20.17
CA GLY A 68 -8.66 7.08 19.86
C GLY A 68 -7.98 7.40 18.52
N ASP A 69 -7.34 6.42 17.88
CA ASP A 69 -6.44 6.71 16.76
C ASP A 69 -7.09 6.60 15.37
N HIS A 70 -8.25 5.93 15.24
CA HIS A 70 -9.07 5.88 14.00
C HIS A 70 -8.32 5.52 12.68
N MET A 71 -7.13 4.92 12.78
CA MET A 71 -6.26 4.55 11.65
C MET A 71 -6.43 3.09 11.19
N LEU A 72 -7.00 2.22 12.02
CA LEU A 72 -7.29 0.84 11.63
C LEU A 72 -8.68 0.78 10.99
N ILE A 73 -8.72 0.73 9.66
CA ILE A 73 -9.96 0.90 8.90
C ILE A 73 -10.56 -0.46 8.55
N ALA A 74 -11.87 -0.61 8.75
CA ALA A 74 -12.65 -1.73 8.28
C ALA A 74 -13.34 -1.33 6.96
N ALA A 75 -12.87 -1.87 5.84
CA ALA A 75 -13.43 -1.59 4.52
C ALA A 75 -14.33 -2.76 4.05
N ASP A 76 -15.41 -2.43 3.36
CA ASP A 76 -16.25 -3.43 2.68
C ASP A 76 -16.70 -3.05 1.25
N ASP A 77 -16.21 -1.92 0.73
CA ASP A 77 -16.37 -1.54 -0.68
C ASP A 77 -15.14 -1.95 -1.48
N PHE A 78 -15.31 -2.97 -2.32
CA PHE A 78 -14.25 -3.57 -3.12
C PHE A 78 -14.61 -3.57 -4.59
N ILE A 79 -13.58 -3.65 -5.44
CA ILE A 79 -13.80 -3.86 -6.87
C ILE A 79 -14.57 -5.17 -7.10
N LYS A 80 -15.67 -5.12 -7.84
CA LYS A 80 -16.54 -6.27 -8.07
C LYS A 80 -15.96 -7.16 -9.17
N SER A 81 -15.02 -8.02 -8.81
CA SER A 81 -14.36 -8.94 -9.72
C SER A 81 -14.09 -10.30 -9.07
N ASP A 82 -14.79 -11.33 -9.55
CA ASP A 82 -14.59 -12.72 -9.10
C ASP A 82 -13.20 -13.24 -9.44
N VAL A 83 -12.55 -12.72 -10.49
CA VAL A 83 -11.20 -13.12 -10.90
C VAL A 83 -10.15 -12.65 -9.91
N LEU A 84 -10.35 -11.48 -9.30
CA LEU A 84 -9.39 -10.87 -8.37
C LEU A 84 -9.66 -11.26 -6.90
N LEU A 85 -10.93 -11.28 -6.49
CA LEU A 85 -11.32 -11.47 -5.09
C LEU A 85 -11.93 -12.86 -4.81
N GLY A 86 -12.20 -13.65 -5.85
CA GLY A 86 -12.98 -14.87 -5.73
C GLY A 86 -14.46 -14.61 -5.44
N SER A 87 -15.25 -15.69 -5.33
CA SER A 87 -16.70 -15.62 -5.13
C SER A 87 -17.13 -15.36 -3.67
N ILE A 88 -16.17 -15.09 -2.78
CA ILE A 88 -16.41 -14.99 -1.33
C ILE A 88 -16.55 -13.52 -0.95
N LYS A 89 -17.58 -13.19 -0.18
CA LYS A 89 -17.71 -11.86 0.42
C LYS A 89 -16.61 -11.67 1.46
N LEU A 90 -15.57 -10.92 1.10
CA LEU A 90 -14.49 -10.54 2.00
C LEU A 90 -14.94 -9.39 2.91
N ARG A 91 -14.47 -9.40 4.15
CA ARG A 91 -14.38 -8.20 5.01
C ARG A 91 -12.92 -8.11 5.40
N LEU A 92 -12.28 -7.02 5.04
CA LEU A 92 -10.84 -6.85 5.22
C LEU A 92 -10.63 -5.63 6.12
N ALA A 93 -9.75 -5.79 7.11
CA ALA A 93 -9.20 -4.66 7.85
C ALA A 93 -7.96 -4.22 7.10
N PHE A 94 -7.95 -2.97 6.64
CA PHE A 94 -6.81 -2.35 5.99
C PHE A 94 -6.32 -1.21 6.87
N ALA A 95 -5.02 -1.16 7.10
CA ALA A 95 -4.36 0.11 7.38
C ALA A 95 -3.99 0.67 5.99
N CYS A 96 -4.92 1.39 5.39
CA CYS A 96 -4.70 1.99 4.07
C CYS A 96 -3.83 3.24 4.27
N PHE A 97 -2.80 3.40 3.45
CA PHE A 97 -1.97 4.58 3.42
C PHE A 97 -1.74 4.86 1.94
N ILE A 98 -2.59 5.70 1.35
CA ILE A 98 -2.35 6.28 0.03
C ILE A 98 -1.85 7.68 0.31
#